data_AF-A0A939JAF9-F1
#
_entry.id   AF-A0A939JAF9-F1
#
_cell.length_a   1.000
_cell.length_b   1.000
_cell.length_c   1.000
_cell.angle_alpha   90.00
_cell.angle_beta   90.00
_cell.angle_gamma   90.00
#
_symmetry.space_group_name_H-M   'P 1'
#
loop_
_entity.id
_entity.type
_entity.pdbx_description
1 polymer ?
#
loop_
_entity_poly.entity_id
_entity_poly.type
_entity_poly.pdbx_seq_one_letter_code
_entity_poly.pdbx_strand_id
1 'polypeptide(L)'
;MLALKRLVTVLVMIYLLLVLLLVLSPGSRDSLISVTAGSNPTNFYYGLFLISGVLLLLQLVTENLDSVLLRRDVASREGKINELKARLYDQQIEQRSPTTVGGTRTGTTVHPDGYVAPTPTAAPTRPLPTDRDGTPLA
;
A
#
# COMPACT_ATOMS: atom_id res chain seq x y z
N MET A 1 14.67 0.23 3.54
CA MET A 1 13.68 0.67 2.54
C MET A 1 13.05 2.01 2.91
N LEU A 2 12.44 2.17 4.09
CA LEU A 2 11.77 3.43 4.48
C LEU A 2 12.69 4.66 4.52
N ALA A 3 13.90 4.54 5.08
CA ALA A 3 14.85 5.66 5.15
C ALA A 3 15.36 6.07 3.77
N LEU A 4 15.67 5.10 2.90
CA LEU A 4 16.10 5.35 1.52
C LEU A 4 14.98 5.99 0.70
N LYS A 5 13.75 5.44 0.78
CA LYS A 5 12.57 6.03 0.14
C LYS A 5 12.37 7.48 0.58
N ARG A 6 12.36 7.74 1.90
CA ARG A 6 12.22 9.10 2.44
C ARG A 6 13.32 10.03 1.94
N LEU A 7 14.58 9.56 1.87
CA LEU A 7 15.69 10.35 1.37
C LEU A 7 15.48 10.72 -0.10
N VAL A 8 15.10 9.77 -0.96
CA VAL A 8 14.82 10.03 -2.38
C VAL A 8 13.66 11.01 -2.52
N THR A 9 12.55 10.79 -1.81
CA THR A 9 11.40 11.70 -1.85
C THR A 9 11.76 13.11 -1.41
N VAL A 10 12.49 13.26 -0.30
CA VAL A 10 12.94 14.58 0.19
C VAL A 10 13.85 15.26 -0.82
N LEU A 11 14.79 14.52 -1.41
CA LEU A 11 15.71 15.05 -2.41
C LEU A 11 14.96 15.53 -3.67
N VAL A 12 13.96 14.78 -4.11
CA VAL A 12 13.09 15.18 -5.24
C VAL A 12 12.27 16.43 -4.88
N MET A 13 11.70 16.50 -3.68
CA MET A 13 10.94 17.69 -3.26
C MET A 13 11.81 18.94 -3.19
N ILE A 14 13.03 18.83 -2.65
CA ILE A 14 14.00 19.94 -2.62
C ILE A 14 14.37 20.36 -4.04
N TYR A 15 14.65 19.39 -4.91
CA TYR A 15 14.98 19.66 -6.31
C TYR A 15 13.85 20.42 -7.02
N LEU A 16 12.60 19.98 -6.86
CA LEU A 16 11.44 20.64 -7.46
C LEU A 16 11.25 22.07 -6.92
N LEU A 17 11.50 22.30 -5.63
CA LEU A 17 11.48 23.65 -5.07
C LEU A 17 12.57 24.54 -5.66
N LEU A 18 13.77 24.03 -5.86
CA LEU A 18 14.87 24.77 -6.51
C LEU A 18 14.53 25.10 -7.97
N VAL A 19 13.99 24.14 -8.72
CA VAL A 19 13.55 24.36 -10.10
C VAL A 19 12.45 25.42 -10.14
N LEU A 20 11.44 25.32 -9.26
CA LEU A 20 10.37 26.30 -9.17
C LEU A 20 10.89 27.70 -8.83
N LEU A 21 11.85 27.80 -7.89
CA LEU A 21 12.49 29.05 -7.54
C LEU A 21 13.22 29.66 -8.74
N LEU A 22 13.96 28.86 -9.52
CA LEU A 22 14.62 29.33 -10.74
C LEU A 22 13.64 29.84 -11.80
N VAL A 23 12.48 29.20 -11.92
CA VAL A 23 11.44 29.63 -12.86
C VAL A 23 10.84 30.98 -12.43
N LEU A 24 10.64 31.20 -11.13
CA LEU A 24 10.08 32.44 -10.58
C LEU A 24 11.11 33.58 -10.45
N SER A 25 12.39 33.27 -10.32
CA SER A 25 13.44 34.24 -10.04
C SER A 25 14.42 34.36 -11.21
N PRO A 26 14.16 35.26 -12.19
CA PRO A 26 15.02 35.42 -13.36
C PRO A 26 16.45 35.85 -13.00
N GLY A 27 16.64 36.68 -11.96
CA GLY A 27 17.98 37.11 -11.52
C GLY A 27 18.86 35.97 -10.98
N SER A 28 18.27 35.02 -10.24
CA SER A 28 19.02 33.84 -9.76
C SER A 28 19.28 32.84 -10.89
N ARG A 29 18.32 32.69 -11.81
CA ARG A 29 18.46 31.87 -13.02
C ARG A 29 19.61 32.34 -13.90
N ASP A 30 19.66 33.63 -14.21
CA ASP A 30 20.66 34.18 -15.13
C ASP A 30 22.07 34.11 -14.54
N SER A 31 22.20 34.30 -13.22
CA SER A 31 23.46 34.08 -12.48
C SER A 31 23.92 32.62 -12.52
N LEU A 32 22.99 31.67 -12.36
CA LEU A 32 23.30 30.24 -12.43
C LEU A 32 23.66 29.81 -13.85
N ILE A 33 22.95 30.29 -14.87
CA ILE A 33 23.27 30.03 -16.28
C ILE A 33 24.69 30.51 -16.58
N SER A 34 25.07 31.72 -16.14
CA SER A 34 26.41 32.25 -16.41
C SER A 34 27.52 31.40 -15.78
N VAL A 35 27.27 30.81 -14.60
CA VAL A 35 28.24 29.97 -13.88
C VAL A 35 28.29 28.53 -14.42
N THR A 36 27.14 27.96 -14.78
CA THR A 36 27.04 26.52 -15.09
C THR A 36 27.03 26.20 -16.58
N ALA A 37 26.49 27.09 -17.41
CA ALA A 37 26.31 26.88 -18.85
C ALA A 37 26.94 27.99 -19.71
N GLY A 38 27.60 28.97 -19.09
CA GLY A 38 28.23 30.09 -19.77
C GLY A 38 27.22 30.89 -20.60
N SER A 39 27.49 31.04 -21.89
CA SER A 39 26.63 31.76 -22.85
C SER A 39 25.52 30.91 -23.48
N ASN A 40 25.38 29.64 -23.10
CA ASN A 40 24.51 28.69 -23.81
C ASN A 40 23.30 28.26 -22.95
N PRO A 41 22.23 29.07 -22.89
CA PRO A 41 21.07 28.81 -22.01
C PRO A 41 20.33 27.52 -22.39
N THR A 42 20.38 27.10 -23.65
CA THR A 42 19.74 25.88 -24.12
C THR A 42 20.27 24.64 -23.41
N ASN A 43 21.59 24.56 -23.22
CA ASN A 43 22.21 23.42 -22.55
C ASN A 43 21.83 23.35 -21.06
N PHE A 44 21.64 24.51 -20.43
CA PHE A 44 21.17 24.59 -19.04
C PHE A 44 19.78 23.96 -18.87
N TYR A 45 18.83 24.31 -19.74
CA TYR A 45 17.48 23.75 -19.67
C TYR A 45 17.44 22.26 -20.02
N TYR A 46 18.24 21.81 -20.99
CA TYR A 46 18.37 20.37 -21.27
C TYR A 46 18.94 19.61 -20.08
N GLY A 47 19.95 20.17 -19.39
CA GLY A 47 20.50 19.59 -18.17
C GLY A 47 19.44 19.47 -17.07
N LEU A 48 18.69 20.54 -16.81
CA LEU A 48 17.58 20.50 -15.85
C LEU A 48 16.51 19.47 -16.25
N PHE A 49 16.14 19.41 -17.52
CA PHE A 49 15.16 18.44 -18.01
C PHE A 49 15.64 17.00 -17.83
N LEU A 50 16.88 16.70 -18.19
CA LEU A 50 17.46 15.36 -18.05
C LEU A 50 17.53 14.94 -16.58
N ILE A 51 18.02 15.82 -15.70
CA ILE A 51 18.11 15.57 -14.26
C ILE A 51 16.70 15.37 -13.68
N SER A 52 15.73 16.21 -14.07
CA SER A 52 14.33 16.06 -13.67
C SER A 52 13.78 14.70 -14.08
N GLY A 53 14.02 14.28 -15.32
CA GLY A 53 13.56 12.99 -15.83
C GLY A 53 14.14 11.81 -15.05
N VAL A 54 15.45 11.84 -14.78
CA VAL A 54 16.13 10.80 -13.98
C VAL A 54 15.60 10.76 -12.55
N LEU A 55 15.43 11.91 -11.90
CA LEU A 55 14.93 12.00 -10.52
C LEU A 55 13.48 11.51 -10.41
N LEU A 56 12.61 11.90 -11.33
CA LEU A 56 11.21 11.46 -11.35
C LEU A 56 11.10 9.95 -11.64
N LEU A 57 11.91 9.44 -12.56
CA LEU A 57 11.97 8.01 -12.84
C LEU A 57 12.44 7.22 -11.60
N LEU A 58 13.48 7.70 -10.93
CA LEU A 58 13.98 7.11 -9.69
C LEU A 58 12.88 7.11 -8.61
N GLN A 59 12.18 8.23 -8.44
CA GLN A 59 11.05 8.33 -7.50
C GLN A 59 9.98 7.28 -7.82
N LEU A 60 9.56 7.20 -9.08
CA LEU A 60 8.54 6.25 -9.51
C LEU A 60 8.97 4.81 -9.24
N VAL A 61 10.20 4.44 -9.61
CA VAL A 61 10.73 3.08 -9.40
C VAL A 61 10.76 2.75 -7.91
N THR A 62 11.24 3.66 -7.06
CA THR A 62 11.29 3.43 -5.60
C THR A 62 9.91 3.26 -4.98
N GLU A 63 8.89 4.02 -5.40
CA GLU A 63 7.51 3.90 -4.92
C GLU A 63 6.84 2.59 -5.38
N ASN A 64 7.13 2.16 -6.62
CA ASN A 64 6.62 0.90 -7.14
C ASN A 64 7.26 -0.31 -6.45
N LEU A 65 8.57 -0.27 -6.19
CA LEU A 65 9.29 -1.32 -5.45
C LEU A 65 8.73 -1.49 -4.04
N ASP A 66 8.49 -0.38 -3.33
CA ASP A 66 7.90 -0.42 -1.98
C ASP A 66 6.53 -1.11 -1.98
N SER A 67 5.67 -0.75 -2.95
CA SER A 67 4.34 -1.34 -3.12
C SER A 67 4.40 -2.85 -3.43
N VAL A 68 5.35 -3.28 -4.25
CA VAL A 68 5.53 -4.70 -4.59
C VAL A 68 6.05 -5.50 -3.39
N LEU A 69 7.00 -4.94 -2.63
CA LEU A 69 7.54 -5.58 -1.44
C LEU A 69 6.46 -5.79 -0.37
N LEU A 70 5.61 -4.78 -0.14
CA LEU A 70 4.46 -4.88 0.76
C LEU A 70 3.49 -6.00 0.34
N ARG A 71 3.14 -6.08 -0.95
CA ARG A 71 2.25 -7.14 -1.46
C ARG A 71 2.84 -8.53 -1.26
N ARG A 72 4.14 -8.69 -1.48
CA ARG A 72 4.83 -9.97 -1.28
C ARG A 72 4.83 -10.39 0.20
N ASP A 73 5.08 -9.44 1.10
CA ASP A 73 5.06 -9.71 2.54
C ASP A 73 3.67 -10.09 3.03
N VAL A 74 2.61 -9.48 2.49
CA VAL A 74 1.21 -9.86 2.78
C VAL A 74 0.93 -11.27 2.29
N ALA A 75 1.25 -11.60 1.03
CA ALA A 75 1.02 -12.95 0.49
C ALA A 75 1.78 -14.04 1.27
N SER A 76 3.00 -13.74 1.72
CA SER A 76 3.77 -14.64 2.59
C SER A 76 3.09 -14.88 3.95
N ARG A 77 2.54 -13.83 4.56
CA ARG A 77 1.78 -13.93 5.81
C ARG A 77 0.48 -14.69 5.64
N GLU A 78 -0.25 -14.45 4.55
CA GLU A 78 -1.50 -15.15 4.23
C GLU A 78 -1.28 -16.66 4.03
N GLY A 79 -0.19 -17.05 3.34
CA GLY A 79 0.19 -18.46 3.20
C GLY A 79 0.41 -19.15 4.55
N LYS A 80 1.16 -18.51 5.45
CA LYS A 80 1.38 -19.05 6.81
C LYS A 80 0.09 -19.16 7.61
N ILE A 81 -0.81 -18.19 7.49
CA ILE A 81 -2.12 -18.25 8.15
C ILE A 81 -2.93 -19.43 7.60
N ASN A 82 -2.89 -19.67 6.29
CA ASN A 82 -3.58 -20.80 5.68
C ASN A 82 -3.03 -22.14 6.16
N GLU A 83 -1.70 -22.27 6.26
CA GLU A 83 -1.07 -23.47 6.83
C GLU A 83 -1.42 -23.67 8.31
N LEU A 84 -1.42 -22.62 9.12
CA LEU A 84 -1.82 -22.72 10.53
C LEU A 84 -3.30 -23.11 10.65
N LYS A 85 -4.17 -22.56 9.81
CA LYS A 85 -5.59 -22.94 9.77
C LYS A 85 -5.74 -24.41 9.40
N ALA A 86 -5.03 -24.89 8.37
CA ALA A 86 -5.05 -26.30 7.99
C ALA A 86 -4.60 -27.20 9.15
N ARG A 87 -3.49 -26.86 9.82
CA ARG A 87 -3.03 -27.61 11.01
C ARG A 87 -4.07 -27.62 12.15
N LEU A 88 -4.78 -26.51 12.36
CA LEU A 88 -5.84 -26.45 13.37
C LEU A 88 -7.05 -27.31 12.99
N TYR A 89 -7.44 -27.30 11.71
CA TYR A 89 -8.48 -28.18 11.18
C TYR A 89 -8.09 -29.65 11.30
N ASP A 90 -6.86 -30.00 10.93
CA ASP A 90 -6.34 -31.36 11.06
C ASP A 90 -6.37 -31.82 12.52
N GLN A 91 -5.91 -30.98 13.46
CA GLN A 91 -5.98 -31.27 14.90
C GLN A 91 -7.42 -31.44 15.42
N GLN A 92 -8.37 -30.62 14.94
CA GLN A 92 -9.77 -30.76 15.32
C GLN A 92 -10.42 -32.03 14.75
N ILE A 93 -10.02 -32.46 13.56
CA ILE A 93 -10.49 -33.71 12.94
C ILE A 93 -9.88 -34.93 13.63
N GLU A 94 -8.60 -34.88 13.99
CA GLU A 94 -7.93 -35.91 14.78
C GLU A 94 -8.61 -36.08 16.15
N GLN A 95 -8.94 -34.98 16.83
CA GLN A 95 -9.69 -35.00 18.10
C GLN A 95 -11.15 -35.43 17.94
N ARG A 96 -11.75 -35.29 16.75
CA ARG A 96 -13.11 -35.76 16.43
C ARG A 96 -13.15 -37.19 15.91
N SER A 97 -12.01 -37.80 15.60
CA SER A 97 -11.96 -39.20 15.18
C SER A 97 -12.21 -40.10 16.40
N PRO A 98 -13.21 -41.02 16.33
CA PRO A 98 -13.91 -41.48 17.52
C PRO A 98 -13.19 -42.67 18.16
N THR A 99 -12.30 -42.38 19.10
CA THR A 99 -12.02 -43.31 20.20
C THR A 99 -12.09 -42.55 21.52
N THR A 100 -13.29 -42.08 21.90
CA THR A 100 -13.76 -42.05 23.30
C THR A 100 -15.25 -41.70 23.30
N VAL A 101 -16.06 -42.72 23.56
CA VAL A 101 -17.38 -42.56 24.16
C VAL A 101 -17.20 -41.77 25.46
N GLY A 102 -17.78 -40.57 25.57
CA GLY A 102 -18.02 -39.92 26.86
C GLY A 102 -17.41 -38.53 27.03
N GLY A 103 -18.30 -37.54 27.13
CA GLY A 103 -18.02 -36.28 27.83
C GLY A 103 -18.30 -35.02 27.02
N THR A 104 -19.56 -34.54 27.06
CA THR A 104 -19.87 -33.12 26.90
C THR A 104 -19.00 -32.30 27.84
N ARG A 105 -18.00 -31.58 27.30
CA ARG A 105 -17.31 -30.52 28.03
C ARG A 105 -17.57 -29.20 27.34
N THR A 106 -18.62 -28.53 27.82
CA THR A 106 -18.88 -27.11 27.58
C THR A 106 -17.67 -26.32 28.07
N GLY A 107 -16.86 -25.81 27.14
CA GLY A 107 -15.82 -24.84 27.45
C GLY A 107 -16.49 -23.51 27.74
N THR A 108 -16.40 -23.03 28.98
CA THR A 108 -16.77 -21.67 29.34
C THR A 108 -15.75 -20.70 28.74
N THR A 109 -16.13 -19.98 27.68
CA THR A 109 -15.42 -18.79 27.23
C THR A 109 -15.63 -17.67 28.23
N VAL A 110 -14.61 -17.37 29.02
CA VAL A 110 -14.59 -16.17 29.87
C VAL A 110 -14.25 -14.98 28.98
N HIS A 111 -15.23 -14.10 28.76
CA HIS A 111 -15.00 -12.81 28.13
C HIS A 111 -14.43 -11.83 29.17
N PRO A 112 -13.39 -11.05 28.85
CA PRO A 112 -12.89 -10.01 29.75
C PRO A 112 -13.93 -8.90 29.94
N ASP A 113 -13.97 -8.33 31.15
CA ASP A 113 -14.87 -7.22 31.49
C ASP A 113 -14.67 -6.05 30.50
N GLY A 114 -15.74 -5.70 29.77
CA GLY A 114 -15.72 -4.69 28.71
C GLY A 114 -15.83 -5.23 27.28
N TYR A 115 -15.94 -6.55 27.08
CA TYR A 115 -16.23 -7.10 25.76
C TYR A 115 -17.68 -6.80 25.34
N VAL A 116 -17.85 -5.82 24.44
CA VAL A 116 -19.10 -5.63 23.69
C VAL A 116 -19.03 -6.55 22.48
N ALA A 117 -19.89 -7.58 22.46
CA ALA A 117 -20.05 -8.41 21.28
C ALA A 117 -20.49 -7.51 20.11
N PRO A 118 -19.82 -7.55 18.94
CA PRO A 118 -20.31 -6.83 17.78
C PRO A 118 -21.69 -7.38 17.43
N THR A 119 -22.71 -6.53 17.54
CA THR A 119 -24.05 -6.83 17.02
C THR A 119 -23.89 -7.27 15.57
N PRO A 120 -24.46 -8.43 15.16
CA PRO A 120 -24.45 -8.82 13.77
C PRO A 120 -25.14 -7.72 12.95
N THR A 121 -24.34 -6.89 12.26
CA THR A 121 -24.87 -6.00 11.23
C THR A 121 -25.49 -6.91 10.19
N ALA A 122 -26.81 -6.78 9.99
CA ALA A 122 -27.53 -7.53 8.99
C ALA A 122 -26.75 -7.50 7.67
N ALA A 123 -26.58 -8.68 7.06
CA ALA A 123 -25.95 -8.79 5.75
C ALA A 123 -26.62 -7.79 4.79
N PRO A 124 -25.87 -7.05 3.96
CA PRO A 124 -26.48 -6.17 2.98
C PRO A 124 -27.41 -7.01 2.12
N THR A 125 -28.70 -6.66 2.13
CA THR A 125 -29.71 -7.27 1.27
C THR A 125 -29.22 -7.09 -0.15
N ARG A 126 -28.85 -8.20 -0.81
CA ARG A 126 -28.52 -8.20 -2.22
C ARG A 126 -29.73 -7.61 -2.97
N PRO A 127 -29.59 -6.52 -3.73
CA PRO A 127 -30.70 -6.03 -4.52
C PRO A 127 -31.13 -7.13 -5.48
N LEU A 128 -32.44 -7.41 -5.48
CA LEU A 128 -33.05 -8.39 -6.38
C LEU A 128 -32.76 -7.95 -7.83
N PRO A 129 -32.39 -8.85 -8.75
CA PRO A 129 -32.15 -8.48 -10.14
C PRO A 129 -33.39 -7.79 -10.71
N THR A 130 -33.24 -6.54 -11.12
CA THR A 130 -34.31 -5.78 -11.78
C THR A 130 -34.06 -5.72 -13.28
N ASP A 131 -35.13 -5.72 -14.07
CA ASP A 131 -35.05 -5.45 -15.50
C ASP A 131 -34.67 -3.98 -15.79
N ARG A 132 -34.46 -3.63 -17.05
CA ARG A 132 -34.16 -2.29 -17.56
C ARG A 132 -35.14 -1.21 -17.09
N ASP A 133 -36.38 -1.59 -16.80
CA ASP A 133 -37.44 -0.70 -16.31
C ASP A 133 -37.59 -0.72 -14.77
N GLY A 134 -36.68 -1.37 -14.05
CA GLY A 134 -36.63 -1.36 -12.59
C GLY A 134 -37.60 -2.33 -11.90
N THR A 135 -38.28 -3.21 -12.64
CA THR A 135 -39.16 -4.24 -12.07
C THR A 135 -38.37 -5.47 -11.59
N PRO A 136 -38.65 -6.02 -10.40
CA PRO A 136 -37.97 -7.22 -9.92
C PRO A 136 -38.29 -8.43 -10.80
N LEU A 137 -37.26 -9.14 -11.24
CA LEU A 137 -37.40 -10.43 -11.92
C LEU A 137 -37.77 -11.48 -10.86
N ALA A 138 -38.95 -12.10 -11.02
CA ALA A 138 -39.47 -13.15 -10.13
C ALA A 138 -38.71 -14.47 -10.30
#